data_AF-A0A7W8CLK4-F1
#
_entry.id   AF-A0A7W8CLK4-F1
#
_cell.length_a   1.000
_cell.length_b   1.000
_cell.length_c   1.000
_cell.angle_alpha   90.00
_cell.angle_beta   90.00
_cell.angle_gamma   90.00
#
_symmetry.space_group_name_H-M   'P 1'
#
loop_
_entity.id
_entity.type
_entity.pdbx_description
1 polymer ?
#
loop_
_entity_poly.entity_id
_entity_poly.type
_entity_poly.pdbx_seq_one_letter_code
_entity_poly.pdbx_strand_id
1 'polypeptide(L)' 'MDTEFEKPQVPRRILTDAEIRTLLRTDVDDRLLAAEQMDAGGQSERAEAVRAEAAVIVDLVSGG' A
#
# COMPACT_ATOMS: atom_id res chain seq x y z
N MET A 1 -44.15 -0.65 -2.33
CA MET A 1 -43.56 0.67 -2.62
C MET A 1 -42.09 0.49 -2.30
N ASP A 2 -41.32 0.09 -3.32
CA ASP A 2 -39.90 -0.25 -3.17
C ASP A 2 -39.10 1.03 -3.33
N THR A 3 -38.72 1.64 -2.21
CA THR A 3 -37.84 2.81 -2.22
C THR A 3 -36.42 2.33 -2.47
N GLU A 4 -36.01 2.30 -3.73
CA GLU A 4 -34.62 2.15 -4.12
C GLU A 4 -33.86 3.39 -3.61
N PHE A 5 -33.10 3.25 -2.52
CA PHE A 5 -32.20 4.31 -2.06
C PHE A 5 -31.03 4.40 -3.03
N GLU A 6 -31.12 5.32 -3.99
CA GLU A 6 -29.99 5.65 -4.86
C GLU A 6 -28.83 6.11 -3.97
N LYS A 7 -27.74 5.32 -3.94
CA LYS A 7 -26.57 5.67 -3.13
C LYS A 7 -26.01 7.00 -3.64
N PRO A 8 -25.79 8.00 -2.77
CA PRO A 8 -25.22 9.27 -3.20
C PRO A 8 -23.85 9.03 -3.84
N GLN A 9 -23.67 9.53 -5.05
CA GLN A 9 -22.41 9.42 -5.77
C GLN A 9 -21.39 10.37 -5.15
N VAL A 10 -20.27 9.84 -4.67
CA VAL A 10 -19.18 10.63 -4.08
C VAL A 10 -18.12 10.87 -5.16
N PRO A 11 -17.79 12.13 -5.50
CA PRO A 11 -16.72 12.44 -6.43
C PRO A 11 -15.38 11.88 -5.95
N ARG A 12 -14.65 11.19 -6.83
CA ARG A 12 -13.31 10.69 -6.53
C ARG A 12 -12.28 11.81 -6.67
N ARG A 13 -11.42 11.95 -5.67
CA ARG A 13 -10.28 12.86 -5.73
C ARG A 13 -9.23 12.34 -6.72
N ILE A 14 -8.74 13.21 -7.60
CA ILE A 14 -7.58 12.92 -8.44
C ILE A 14 -6.32 13.26 -7.65
N LEU A 15 -5.38 12.32 -7.61
CA LEU A 15 -4.09 12.50 -6.96
C LEU A 15 -3.06 12.99 -7.97
N THR A 16 -2.20 13.88 -7.51
CA THR A 16 -0.99 14.27 -8.25
C THR A 16 0.08 13.17 -8.14
N ASP A 17 1.03 13.14 -9.08
CA ASP A 17 2.17 12.23 -9.03
C ASP A 17 2.95 12.33 -7.71
N ALA A 18 3.10 13.54 -7.16
CA ALA A 18 3.77 13.74 -5.88
C ALA A 18 3.01 13.08 -4.72
N GLU A 19 1.67 13.19 -4.71
CA GLU A 19 0.84 12.52 -3.71
C GLU A 19 0.88 11.00 -3.88
N ILE A 20 0.86 10.50 -5.12
CA ILE A 20 0.99 9.06 -5.40
C ILE A 20 2.34 8.55 -4.88
N ARG A 21 3.46 9.23 -5.21
CA ARG A 21 4.79 8.84 -4.71
C ARG A 21 4.89 8.92 -3.20
N THR A 22 4.19 9.86 -2.57
CA THR A 22 4.14 9.96 -1.09
C THR A 22 3.41 8.76 -0.50
N LEU A 23 2.24 8.40 -1.05
CA LEU A 23 1.49 7.22 -0.60
C LEU A 23 2.30 5.94 -0.80
N LEU A 24 2.98 5.77 -1.93
CA LEU A 24 3.80 4.59 -2.19
C LEU A 24 4.99 4.49 -1.22
N ARG A 25 5.59 5.60 -0.81
CA ARG A 25 6.64 5.59 0.23
C ARG A 25 6.09 5.16 1.58
N THR A 26 4.93 5.68 1.98
CA THR A 26 4.25 5.23 3.20
C THR A 26 3.93 3.73 3.13
N ASP A 27 3.46 3.24 1.99
CA ASP A 27 3.11 1.83 1.76
C ASP A 27 4.33 0.90 1.84
N VAL A 28 5.52 1.39 1.45
CA VAL A 28 6.81 0.71 1.66
C VAL A 28 7.17 0.65 3.14
N ASP A 29 7.10 1.77 3.85
CA ASP A 29 7.42 1.83 5.28
C ASP A 29 6.53 0.88 6.09
N ASP A 30 5.23 0.86 5.79
CA ASP A 30 4.26 -0.04 6.42
C ASP A 30 4.59 -1.52 6.18
N ARG A 31 5.04 -1.88 4.97
CA ARG A 31 5.47 -3.25 4.65
C ARG A 31 6.73 -3.64 5.39
N LEU A 32 7.71 -2.76 5.48
CA LEU A 32 8.94 -3.04 6.22
C LEU A 32 8.65 -3.25 7.71
N LEU A 33 7.80 -2.40 8.30
CA LEU A 33 7.34 -2.57 9.68
C LEU A 33 6.57 -3.89 9.87
N ALA A 34 5.73 -4.29 8.91
CA ALA A 34 5.04 -5.57 8.97
C ALA A 34 6.01 -6.76 8.89
N ALA A 35 7.04 -6.68 8.03
CA ALA A 35 8.07 -7.71 7.92
C ALA A 35 8.88 -7.85 9.22
N GLU A 36 9.23 -6.73 9.88
CA GLU A 36 9.89 -6.75 11.19
C GLU A 36 9.04 -7.46 12.25
N GLN A 37 7.74 -7.18 12.29
CA GLN A 37 6.81 -7.86 13.20
C GLN A 37 6.69 -9.36 12.89
N MET A 38 6.70 -9.73 11.61
CA MET A 38 6.69 -11.14 11.19
C MET A 38 7.95 -11.88 11.63
N ASP A 39 9.12 -11.26 11.50
CA ASP A 39 10.38 -11.84 12.00
C ASP A 39 10.37 -11.99 13.51
N ALA A 40 9.89 -10.98 14.25
CA ALA A 40 9.71 -11.08 15.69
C ALA A 40 8.74 -12.21 16.09
N GLY A 41 7.78 -12.53 15.22
CA GLY A 41 6.85 -13.65 15.36
C GLY A 41 7.33 -14.98 14.81
N GLY A 42 8.58 -15.09 14.33
CA GLY A 42 9.16 -16.33 13.78
C GLY A 42 8.70 -16.71 12.38
N GLN A 43 8.11 -15.78 11.62
CA GLN A 43 7.56 -15.99 10.28
C GLN A 43 8.52 -15.47 9.18
N SER A 44 9.78 -15.91 9.21
CA SER A 44 10.84 -15.29 8.40
C SER A 44 10.66 -15.41 6.88
N GLU A 45 10.12 -16.53 6.38
CA GLU A 45 9.80 -16.67 4.94
C GLU A 45 8.73 -15.64 4.51
N ARG A 46 7.74 -15.40 5.37
CA ARG A 46 6.69 -14.40 5.10
C ARG A 46 7.25 -12.98 5.19
N ALA A 47 8.15 -12.71 6.14
CA ALA A 47 8.84 -11.44 6.25
C ALA A 47 9.68 -11.15 4.99
N GLU A 48 10.39 -12.15 4.47
CA GLU A 48 11.16 -12.04 3.23
C GLU A 48 10.27 -11.72 2.02
N ALA A 49 9.13 -12.39 1.88
CA ALA A 49 8.17 -12.10 0.81
C ALA A 49 7.66 -10.65 0.86
N VAL A 50 7.31 -10.14 2.06
CA VAL A 50 6.84 -8.76 2.22
C VAL A 50 7.93 -7.73 1.90
N ARG A 51 9.20 -8.02 2.23
CA ARG A 51 10.33 -7.17 1.83
C ARG A 51 10.52 -7.16 0.31
N ALA A 52 10.34 -8.29 -0.36
CA ALA A 52 10.41 -8.36 -1.81
C ALA A 52 9.32 -7.49 -2.48
N GLU A 53 8.10 -7.50 -1.94
CA GLU A 53 7.04 -6.60 -2.40
C GLU A 53 7.42 -5.11 -2.24
N ALA A 54 7.95 -4.74 -1.06
CA ALA A 54 8.41 -3.38 -0.81
C ALA A 54 9.53 -2.95 -1.78
N ALA A 55 10.47 -3.86 -2.09
CA ALA A 55 11.55 -3.60 -3.03
C ALA A 55 11.06 -3.28 -4.45
N VAL A 56 10.01 -3.97 -4.92
CA VAL A 56 9.37 -3.68 -6.22
C VAL A 56 8.79 -2.26 -6.25
N ILE A 57 8.15 -1.82 -5.17
CA ILE A 57 7.58 -0.48 -5.08
C ILE A 57 8.70 0.58 -5.07
N VAL A 58 9.78 0.34 -4.33
CA VAL A 58 10.95 1.23 -4.29
C VAL A 58 11.56 1.41 -5.68
N ASP A 59 11.73 0.33 -6.44
CA ASP A 59 12.27 0.36 -7.80
C ASP A 59 11.39 1.21 -8.72
N LEU A 60 10.07 0.99 -8.68
CA LEU A 60 9.09 1.75 -9.45
C LEU A 60 9.13 3.26 -9.13
N VAL A 61 9.27 3.63 -7.85
CA VAL A 61 9.27 5.04 -7.41
C VAL A 61 10.60 5.74 -7.71
N SER A 62 11.70 4.99 -7.74
CA SER A 62 13.05 5.51 -8.01
C SER A 62 13.32 5.74 -9.49
N GLY A 63 12.46 5.20 -10.36
CA GLY A 63 12.53 5.39 -11.81
C GLY A 63 13.51 4.43 -12.46
N GLY A 64 13.20 3.12 -12.39
CA GLY A 64 13.89 2.09 -13.15
C GLY A 64 14.09 2.43 -14.63
#